data_AF-A0A969UTD3-F1
#
_entry.id   AF-A0A969UTD3-F1
#
_cell.length_a   1.000
_cell.length_b   1.000
_cell.length_c   1.000
_cell.angle_alpha   90.00
_cell.angle_beta   90.00
_cell.angle_gamma   90.00
#
_symmetry.space_group_name_H-M   'P 1'
#
loop_
_entity.id
_entity.type
_entity.pdbx_description
1 polymer ?
#
loop_
_entity_poly.entity_id
_entity_poly.type
_entity_poly.pdbx_seq_one_letter_code
_entity_poly.pdbx_strand_id
1 'polypeptide(L)'
;MESEVQDINSPEYKTETVSVTMNNEDPGSFATTASTSTTNEQLKQVGEKISEFLSDLPEYLTDFFGEYRRPIITVALVIGALIAVKLLLAILDAINDIPLLSPLFELVGMGYTAWFVYRYIWKAENRQELTNDFNSLKEQVLGKSGSI
;
A
#
# COMPACT_ATOMS: atom_id res chain seq x y z
N MET A 1 45.16 -40.25 34.68
CA MET A 1 43.90 -39.57 34.98
C MET A 1 44.28 -38.17 35.39
N GLU A 2 44.18 -37.20 34.48
CA GLU A 2 44.17 -35.77 34.82
C GLU A 2 43.61 -35.05 33.60
N SER A 3 42.51 -34.36 33.82
CA SER A 3 41.75 -33.61 32.83
C SER A 3 42.32 -32.20 32.80
N GLU A 4 42.90 -31.76 31.69
CA GLU A 4 43.35 -30.37 31.54
C GLU A 4 42.35 -29.60 30.67
N VAL A 5 41.96 -28.46 31.21
CA VAL A 5 40.81 -27.65 30.84
C VAL A 5 41.18 -26.70 29.70
N GLN A 6 40.23 -26.48 28.79
CA GLN A 6 40.33 -25.55 27.66
C GLN A 6 40.72 -24.13 28.11
N ASP A 7 41.80 -23.59 27.55
CA ASP A 7 42.05 -22.15 27.53
C ASP A 7 41.56 -21.59 26.19
N ILE A 8 40.54 -20.73 26.28
CA ILE A 8 39.86 -20.11 25.15
C ILE A 8 40.59 -18.79 24.88
N ASN A 9 41.52 -18.81 23.92
CA ASN A 9 42.20 -17.63 23.41
C ASN A 9 41.17 -16.61 22.87
N SER A 10 40.98 -15.51 23.60
CA SER A 10 40.24 -14.32 23.14
C SER A 10 41.08 -13.53 22.14
N PRO A 11 40.58 -13.16 20.95
CA PRO A 11 41.29 -12.28 20.06
C PRO A 11 41.28 -10.84 20.59
N GLU A 12 42.49 -10.34 20.84
CA GLU A 12 42.86 -8.96 21.13
C GLU A 12 42.26 -8.00 20.08
N TYR A 13 41.40 -7.06 20.52
CA TYR A 13 40.87 -6.02 19.64
C TYR A 13 41.93 -4.92 19.47
N LYS A 14 42.49 -4.83 18.26
CA LYS A 14 43.36 -3.73 17.85
C LYS A 14 42.50 -2.48 17.62
N THR A 15 42.51 -1.54 18.57
CA THR A 15 41.91 -0.21 18.38
C THR A 15 42.81 0.62 17.47
N GLU A 16 42.45 0.75 16.19
CA GLU A 16 43.04 1.75 15.31
C GLU A 16 42.49 3.14 15.68
N THR A 17 43.38 3.94 16.26
CA THR A 17 43.17 5.33 16.64
C THR A 17 43.31 6.20 15.39
N VAL A 18 42.18 6.68 14.84
CA VAL A 18 42.19 7.80 13.90
C VAL A 18 42.46 9.07 14.70
N SER A 19 43.69 9.59 14.60
CA SER A 19 44.05 10.89 15.14
C SER A 19 43.42 12.00 14.30
N VAL A 20 42.29 12.55 14.77
CA VAL A 20 41.83 13.87 14.32
C VAL A 20 42.57 14.91 15.16
N THR A 21 43.46 15.66 14.52
CA THR A 21 44.08 16.85 15.11
C THR A 21 42.98 17.89 15.39
N MET A 22 42.51 17.96 16.63
CA MET A 22 41.73 19.09 17.13
C MET A 22 42.71 20.14 17.65
N ASN A 23 42.70 21.31 17.02
CA ASN A 23 43.26 22.52 17.61
C ASN A 23 42.32 22.95 18.74
N ASN A 24 42.80 22.83 19.97
CA ASN A 24 42.10 23.17 21.20
C ASN A 24 42.70 24.45 21.78
N GLU A 25 42.13 25.60 21.43
CA GLU A 25 42.34 26.85 22.15
C GLU A 25 40.98 27.53 22.33
N ASP A 26 40.18 27.03 23.28
CA ASP A 26 39.52 27.80 24.36
C ASP A 26 38.44 26.91 25.05
N PRO A 27 38.51 26.66 26.37
CA PRO A 27 37.54 25.83 27.07
C PRO A 27 36.39 26.70 27.60
N GLY A 28 35.26 26.73 26.91
CA GLY A 28 34.05 27.29 27.51
C GLY A 28 33.01 27.74 26.53
N SER A 29 31.76 27.45 26.88
CA SER A 29 30.54 27.89 26.22
C SER A 29 30.11 27.02 25.03
N PHE A 30 29.14 26.15 25.31
CA PHE A 30 28.04 25.87 24.40
C PHE A 30 27.35 27.20 24.03
N ALA A 31 27.96 27.97 23.14
CA ALA A 31 27.38 29.20 22.63
C ALA A 31 26.32 28.84 21.56
N THR A 32 25.21 28.26 22.02
CA THR A 32 23.93 28.25 21.28
C THR A 32 23.32 29.66 21.17
N THR A 33 23.98 30.69 21.71
CA THR A 33 23.39 32.02 21.87
C THR A 33 24.33 33.14 21.43
N ALA A 34 24.84 33.12 20.19
CA ALA A 34 25.39 34.30 19.53
C ALA A 34 24.60 34.74 18.28
N SER A 35 23.49 34.06 17.97
CA SER A 35 22.67 34.38 16.79
C SER A 35 21.19 34.58 17.11
N THR A 36 20.79 35.02 18.31
CA THR A 36 19.35 35.27 18.54
C THR A 36 18.79 36.41 17.68
N SER A 37 19.62 37.30 17.13
CA SER A 37 19.20 38.30 16.13
C SER A 37 19.14 37.73 14.70
N THR A 38 19.91 36.67 14.38
CA THR A 38 19.91 36.06 13.03
C THR A 38 19.02 34.82 12.94
N THR A 39 18.79 34.09 14.04
CA THR A 39 17.92 32.89 14.10
C THR A 39 16.46 33.25 13.84
N ASN A 40 15.97 34.39 14.37
CA ASN A 40 14.61 34.83 14.09
C ASN A 40 14.43 35.21 12.62
N GLU A 41 15.42 35.88 12.03
CA GLU A 41 15.43 36.20 10.59
C GLU A 41 15.55 34.94 9.72
N GLN A 42 16.37 33.96 10.11
CA GLN A 42 16.51 32.68 9.40
C GLN A 42 15.26 31.82 9.53
N LEU A 43 14.63 31.74 10.70
CA LEU A 43 13.36 31.03 10.90
C LEU A 43 12.22 31.68 10.13
N LYS A 44 12.22 33.02 10.04
CA LYS A 44 11.25 33.75 9.24
C LYS A 44 11.48 33.51 7.74
N GLN A 45 12.73 33.52 7.28
CA GLN A 45 13.08 33.18 5.90
C GLN A 45 12.76 31.72 5.54
N VAL A 46 13.00 30.79 6.46
CA VAL A 46 12.65 29.36 6.28
C VAL A 46 11.14 29.19 6.31
N GLY A 47 10.44 29.89 7.20
CA GLY A 47 8.98 29.91 7.27
C GLY A 47 8.34 30.49 6.01
N GLU A 48 8.89 31.57 5.47
CA GLU A 48 8.46 32.19 4.22
C GLU A 48 8.68 31.22 3.04
N LYS A 49 9.85 30.57 2.96
CA LYS A 49 10.14 29.56 1.92
C LYS A 49 9.25 28.32 2.02
N ILE A 50 8.97 27.83 3.24
CA ILE A 50 8.06 26.70 3.45
C ILE A 50 6.63 27.14 3.11
N SER A 51 6.22 28.34 3.48
CA SER A 51 4.90 28.87 3.16
C SER A 51 4.71 29.02 1.65
N GLU A 52 5.70 29.55 0.94
CA GLU A 52 5.69 29.70 -0.52
C GLU A 52 5.58 28.31 -1.19
N PHE A 53 6.41 27.36 -0.78
CA PHE A 53 6.33 25.97 -1.26
C PHE A 53 4.98 25.30 -0.94
N LEU A 54 4.40 25.55 0.23
CA LEU A 54 3.12 24.97 0.65
C LEU A 54 1.92 25.64 -0.03
N SER A 55 2.04 26.91 -0.43
CA SER A 55 1.07 27.62 -1.25
C SER A 55 1.00 27.07 -2.67
N ASP A 56 2.15 26.66 -3.22
CA ASP A 56 2.23 26.07 -4.56
C ASP A 56 1.96 24.54 -4.56
N LEU A 57 2.06 23.88 -3.41
CA LEU A 57 1.77 22.45 -3.21
C LEU A 57 0.43 21.98 -3.80
N PRO A 58 -0.73 22.65 -3.59
CA PRO A 58 -1.97 22.25 -4.26
C PRO A 58 -1.88 22.29 -5.80
N GLU A 59 -1.14 23.22 -6.38
CA GLU A 59 -0.93 23.32 -7.83
C GLU A 59 -0.05 22.17 -8.31
N TYR A 60 1.09 21.91 -7.65
CA TYR A 60 1.95 20.75 -7.96
C TYR A 60 1.21 19.41 -7.82
N LEU A 61 0.37 19.24 -6.80
CA LEU A 61 -0.45 18.04 -6.63
C LEU A 61 -1.49 17.92 -7.72
N THR A 62 -2.14 19.03 -8.11
CA THR A 62 -3.16 19.01 -9.15
C THR A 62 -2.56 18.66 -10.50
N ASP A 63 -1.40 19.24 -10.83
CA ASP A 63 -0.66 18.95 -12.06
C ASP A 63 -0.14 17.51 -12.07
N PHE A 64 0.43 17.04 -10.95
CA PHE A 64 0.87 15.65 -10.84
C PHE A 64 -0.30 14.67 -10.96
N PHE A 65 -1.39 14.86 -10.23
CA PHE A 65 -2.56 13.98 -10.36
C PHE A 65 -3.22 14.08 -11.74
N GLY A 66 -3.16 15.25 -12.39
CA GLY A 66 -3.63 15.46 -13.76
C GLY A 66 -2.80 14.68 -14.78
N GLU A 67 -1.49 14.89 -14.77
CA GLU A 67 -0.52 14.25 -15.68
C GLU A 67 -0.47 12.72 -15.46
N TYR A 68 -0.44 12.30 -14.20
CA TYR A 68 -0.33 10.88 -13.82
C TYR A 68 -1.68 10.22 -13.52
N ARG A 69 -2.80 10.83 -13.91
CA ARG A 69 -4.14 10.29 -13.61
C ARG A 69 -4.30 8.84 -14.02
N ARG A 70 -3.87 8.49 -15.24
CA ARG A 70 -3.97 7.12 -15.77
C ARG A 70 -3.11 6.13 -14.96
N PRO A 71 -1.78 6.31 -14.83
CA PRO A 71 -0.97 5.37 -14.07
C PRO A 71 -1.33 5.32 -12.57
N ILE A 72 -1.69 6.44 -11.94
CA ILE A 72 -2.16 6.46 -10.53
C ILE A 72 -3.40 5.59 -10.36
N ILE A 73 -4.41 5.78 -11.23
CA ILE A 73 -5.63 4.95 -11.17
C ILE A 73 -5.29 3.48 -11.42
N THR A 74 -4.41 3.17 -12.37
CA THR A 74 -3.99 1.79 -12.62
C THR A 74 -3.32 1.16 -11.39
N VAL A 75 -2.36 1.85 -10.77
CA VAL A 75 -1.69 1.38 -9.56
C VAL A 75 -2.69 1.26 -8.40
N ALA A 76 -3.58 2.23 -8.24
CA ALA A 76 -4.63 2.19 -7.24
C ALA A 76 -5.59 1.02 -7.46
N LEU A 77 -5.94 0.68 -8.70
CA LEU A 77 -6.74 -0.49 -9.03
C LEU A 77 -5.99 -1.79 -8.76
N VAL A 78 -4.69 -1.87 -9.07
CA VAL A 78 -3.88 -3.06 -8.76
C VAL A 78 -3.81 -3.29 -7.25
N ILE A 79 -3.48 -2.25 -6.48
CA ILE A 79 -3.45 -2.31 -5.02
C ILE A 79 -4.84 -2.62 -4.48
N GLY A 80 -5.88 -1.97 -4.99
CA GLY A 80 -7.27 -2.20 -4.62
C GLY A 80 -7.71 -3.64 -4.90
N ALA A 81 -7.30 -4.22 -6.03
CA ALA A 81 -7.56 -5.61 -6.37
C ALA A 81 -6.86 -6.57 -5.39
N LEU A 82 -5.60 -6.31 -5.02
CA LEU A 82 -4.90 -7.10 -4.01
C LEU A 82 -5.59 -7.04 -2.65
N ILE A 83 -6.01 -5.85 -2.22
CA ILE A 83 -6.77 -5.67 -0.98
C ILE A 83 -8.11 -6.40 -1.05
N ALA A 84 -8.83 -6.30 -2.17
CA ALA A 84 -10.10 -6.97 -2.38
C ALA A 84 -9.95 -8.50 -2.29
N VAL A 85 -8.90 -9.06 -2.89
CA VAL A 85 -8.59 -10.49 -2.77
C VAL A 85 -8.31 -10.86 -1.31
N LYS A 86 -7.48 -10.09 -0.59
CA LYS A 86 -7.23 -10.34 0.84
C LYS A 86 -8.49 -10.26 1.68
N LEU A 87 -9.37 -9.29 1.41
CA LEU A 87 -10.64 -9.14 2.09
C LEU A 87 -11.56 -10.33 1.82
N LEU A 88 -11.64 -10.78 0.57
CA LEU A 88 -12.42 -11.96 0.20
C LEU A 88 -11.91 -13.22 0.93
N LEU A 89 -10.59 -13.41 0.98
CA LEU A 89 -9.98 -14.51 1.75
C LEU A 89 -10.29 -14.40 3.24
N ALA A 90 -10.22 -13.21 3.83
CA ALA A 90 -10.54 -13.00 5.24
C ALA A 90 -12.01 -13.27 5.56
N ILE A 91 -12.92 -12.90 4.66
CA ILE A 91 -14.35 -13.22 4.78
C ILE A 91 -14.55 -14.73 4.71
N LEU A 92 -13.89 -15.41 3.75
CA LEU A 92 -13.99 -16.86 3.61
C LEU A 92 -13.46 -17.58 4.87
N ASP A 93 -12.36 -17.11 5.45
CA ASP A 93 -11.80 -17.61 6.70
C ASP A 93 -12.81 -17.46 7.86
N ALA A 94 -13.37 -16.27 8.03
CA ALA A 94 -14.37 -15.99 9.05
C ALA A 94 -15.66 -16.82 8.89
N ILE A 95 -16.06 -17.12 7.65
CA ILE A 95 -17.19 -18.00 7.36
C ILE A 95 -16.89 -19.43 7.78
N ASN A 96 -15.67 -19.93 7.50
CA ASN A 96 -15.25 -21.29 7.84
C ASN A 96 -15.10 -21.48 9.35
N ASP A 97 -14.76 -20.43 10.09
CA ASP A 97 -14.72 -20.44 11.56
C ASP A 97 -16.10 -20.61 12.20
N ILE A 98 -17.19 -20.32 11.45
CA ILE A 98 -18.56 -20.51 11.92
C ILE A 98 -19.09 -21.85 11.39
N PRO A 99 -19.25 -22.88 12.25
CA PRO A 99 -19.48 -24.27 11.81
C PRO A 99 -20.78 -24.50 11.03
N LEU A 100 -21.74 -23.56 11.09
CA LEU A 100 -23.00 -23.65 10.36
C LEU A 100 -22.99 -22.88 9.03
N LEU A 101 -22.16 -21.84 8.85
CA LEU A 101 -22.23 -21.01 7.65
C LEU A 101 -21.62 -21.70 6.42
N SER A 102 -20.48 -22.37 6.59
CA SER A 102 -19.85 -23.13 5.51
C SER A 102 -20.82 -24.15 4.86
N PRO A 103 -21.44 -25.09 5.59
CA PRO A 103 -22.38 -26.05 4.99
C PRO A 103 -23.65 -25.39 4.45
N LEU A 104 -24.10 -24.27 5.02
CA LEU A 104 -25.26 -23.53 4.49
C LEU A 104 -24.94 -22.87 3.16
N PHE A 105 -23.77 -22.25 3.00
CA PHE A 105 -23.36 -21.68 1.71
C PHE A 105 -23.12 -22.74 0.66
N GLU A 106 -22.61 -23.91 1.04
CA GLU A 106 -22.51 -25.06 0.13
C GLU A 106 -23.89 -25.50 -0.36
N LEU A 107 -24.86 -25.65 0.54
CA LEU A 107 -26.22 -26.02 0.19
C LEU A 107 -26.92 -24.97 -0.68
N VAL A 108 -26.78 -23.69 -0.35
CA VAL A 108 -27.32 -22.58 -1.14
C VAL A 108 -26.67 -22.52 -2.52
N GLY A 109 -25.34 -22.69 -2.58
CA GLY A 109 -24.58 -22.72 -3.83
C GLY A 109 -25.01 -23.86 -4.74
N MET A 110 -25.13 -25.07 -4.20
CA MET A 110 -25.65 -26.22 -4.95
C MET A 110 -27.11 -26.03 -5.38
N GLY A 111 -27.98 -25.53 -4.49
CA GLY A 111 -29.39 -25.27 -4.79
C GLY A 111 -29.54 -24.25 -5.92
N TYR A 112 -28.82 -23.13 -5.84
CA TYR A 112 -28.85 -22.09 -6.86
C TYR A 112 -28.25 -22.58 -8.17
N THR A 113 -27.14 -23.33 -8.14
CA THR A 113 -26.52 -23.89 -9.34
C THR A 113 -27.46 -24.89 -10.02
N ALA A 114 -28.08 -25.80 -9.28
CA ALA A 114 -29.04 -26.76 -9.82
C ALA A 114 -30.26 -26.06 -10.42
N TRP A 115 -30.81 -25.05 -9.72
CA TRP A 115 -31.92 -24.23 -10.22
C TRP A 115 -31.54 -23.46 -11.49
N PHE A 116 -30.36 -22.85 -11.51
CA PHE A 116 -29.86 -22.07 -12.64
C PHE A 116 -29.65 -22.95 -13.88
N VAL A 117 -29.02 -24.11 -13.72
CA VAL A 117 -28.82 -25.06 -14.82
C VAL A 117 -30.17 -25.54 -15.37
N TYR A 118 -31.09 -25.91 -14.49
CA TYR A 118 -32.43 -26.35 -14.89
C TYR A 118 -33.20 -25.25 -15.63
N ARG A 119 -33.17 -24.02 -15.12
CA ARG A 119 -33.94 -22.89 -15.66
C ARG A 119 -33.36 -22.34 -16.96
N TYR A 120 -32.04 -22.14 -17.01
CA TYR A 120 -31.37 -21.38 -18.05
C TYR A 120 -30.60 -22.23 -19.04
N ILE A 121 -30.02 -23.34 -18.62
CA ILE A 121 -29.17 -24.17 -19.48
C ILE A 121 -29.96 -25.29 -20.16
N TRP A 122 -31.04 -25.82 -19.57
CA TRP A 122 -31.79 -26.95 -20.16
C TRP A 122 -32.64 -26.54 -21.38
N LYS A 123 -33.40 -25.44 -21.28
CA LYS A 123 -34.33 -24.99 -22.35
C LYS A 123 -33.63 -24.08 -23.37
N ALA A 124 -33.84 -24.36 -24.66
CA ALA A 124 -33.22 -23.60 -25.75
C ALA A 124 -33.61 -22.12 -25.77
N GLU A 125 -34.88 -21.80 -25.52
CA GLU A 125 -35.39 -20.43 -25.43
C GLU A 125 -34.70 -19.65 -24.30
N ASN A 126 -34.50 -20.29 -23.14
CA ASN A 126 -33.87 -19.67 -21.99
C ASN A 126 -32.37 -19.43 -22.16
N ARG A 127 -31.67 -20.26 -22.93
CA ARG A 127 -30.28 -20.00 -23.31
C ARG A 127 -30.16 -18.76 -24.20
N GLN A 128 -31.13 -18.54 -25.09
CA GLN A 128 -31.16 -17.36 -25.97
C GLN A 128 -31.45 -16.09 -25.18
N GLU A 129 -32.44 -16.13 -24.29
CA GLU A 129 -32.75 -15.04 -23.35
C GLU A 129 -31.51 -14.64 -22.52
N LEU A 130 -30.86 -15.62 -21.89
CA LEU A 130 -29.66 -15.40 -21.07
C LEU A 130 -28.50 -14.79 -21.88
N THR A 131 -28.30 -15.23 -23.11
CA THR A 131 -27.23 -14.72 -23.98
C THR A 131 -27.50 -13.26 -24.37
N ASN A 132 -28.76 -12.93 -24.68
CA ASN A 132 -29.15 -11.57 -25.03
C ASN A 132 -29.00 -10.62 -23.84
N ASP A 133 -29.44 -11.05 -22.65
CA ASP A 133 -29.27 -10.28 -21.42
C ASP A 133 -27.80 -10.09 -21.06
N PHE A 134 -26.99 -11.13 -21.19
CA PHE A 134 -25.54 -11.06 -20.96
C PHE A 134 -24.85 -10.08 -21.92
N ASN A 135 -25.21 -10.10 -23.20
CA ASN A 135 -24.69 -9.16 -24.19
C ASN A 135 -25.11 -7.71 -23.87
N SER A 136 -26.36 -7.48 -23.47
CA SER A 136 -26.84 -6.17 -23.05
C SER A 136 -26.10 -5.64 -21.81
N LEU A 137 -25.86 -6.49 -20.81
CA LEU A 137 -25.08 -6.13 -19.61
C LEU A 137 -23.63 -5.82 -19.97
N LYS A 138 -23.02 -6.62 -20.84
CA LYS A 138 -21.67 -6.38 -21.34
C LYS A 138 -21.57 -5.02 -22.04
N GLU A 139 -22.53 -4.69 -22.89
CA GLU A 139 -22.58 -3.40 -23.59
C GLU A 139 -22.72 -2.22 -22.62
N GLN A 140 -23.52 -2.38 -21.55
CA GLN A 140 -23.70 -1.35 -20.52
C GLN A 140 -22.43 -1.12 -19.69
N VAL A 141 -21.73 -2.19 -19.31
CA VAL A 141 -20.55 -2.10 -18.43
C VAL A 141 -19.27 -1.74 -19.19
N LEU A 142 -19.06 -2.32 -20.38
CA LEU A 142 -17.86 -2.06 -21.19
C LEU A 142 -18.02 -0.82 -22.09
N GLY A 143 -19.23 -0.26 -22.18
CA GLY A 143 -19.56 0.80 -23.12
C GLY A 143 -19.73 0.26 -24.54
N LYS A 144 -20.65 0.88 -25.30
CA LYS A 144 -20.97 0.50 -26.68
C LYS A 144 -19.72 0.61 -27.57
N SER A 145 -19.01 -0.50 -27.73
CA SER A 145 -17.88 -0.61 -28.64
C SER A 145 -18.41 -0.64 -30.08
N GLY A 146 -18.73 0.54 -30.62
CA GLY A 146 -19.24 0.67 -31.99
C GLY A 146 -20.14 1.88 -32.21
N SER A 147 -19.56 3.08 -32.20
CA SER A 147 -20.00 4.25 -32.98
C SER A 147 -19.03 5.41 -32.71
N ILE A 148 -17.80 5.28 -33.23
CA ILE A 148 -16.93 6.42 -33.54
C ILE A 148 -16.70 6.34 -35.05
#